data_AF-A0A2M9XPS0-F1
#
_entry.id   AF-A0A2M9XPS0-F1
#
_cell.length_a   1.000
_cell.length_b   1.000
_cell.length_c   1.000
_cell.angle_alpha   90.00
_cell.angle_beta   90.00
_cell.angle_gamma   90.00
#
_symmetry.space_group_name_H-M   'P 1'
#
loop_
_entity.id
_entity.type
_entity.pdbx_description
1 polymer ?
#
loop_
_entity_poly.entity_id
_entity_poly.type
_entity_poly.pdbx_seq_one_letter_code
_entity_poly.pdbx_strand_id
1 'polypeptide(L)'
;METNQNKVKAAEILDLTDFLKRFPWSEEWSKFKDPIETLWEFELDVEIETLWPWLIDTSSFNKRIGIPEMKFVEKEGKLFGRSKNAGILMEWEEVPWEWEYCKGLNNARIYSKGLARYVQTRYVLEKLPENKTKLIVYFGWIPRGILGRIILKVGMKQMYKTYQKGLAGLLEDIETRKKNESVLGLNKSLSNSSSARETLKLKQIKNNLLREGIEETLIDRVIDYVLTEDDNELYRIRIKKLASEWKIPLESLLILFLHGCRQGLFTLSWDVICPHCRGVRSELFNLGDVPSQDSCDVCGIDFESTKLNTIEVTFHVHPSIREVQKRFFCAAEPATKTHIRFQRTIPPGSEYITNLLLNDGVFRLRVAGEKKYNLLELQPSSSETFRWSADQREQELSAKPMPTVQILNTEKSPRTFIIEERKEDSISLRPVELFNFQDFRDLFSEQAIASDLQLDIGVQTILFTDIVGSTRFYLTEGDNGAFKEVRDHFVHAFRIIKEHKGAVVKTIGDAVMASFSNPLDSLLASIELQKTFQISPENRIQIRISIHTGQCLAVNLNSNIDYFGNTVNYASKLQGITEAGEIAFSEAIFRDGEIRNHLKTNGLKVKKVPFKLPWFQEEDIAYKLTINPS
;
A
#
# COMPACT_ATOMS: atom_id res chain seq x y z
N MET A 1 35.99 -20.05 -4.81
CA MET A 1 35.98 -19.44 -3.46
C MET A 1 37.05 -18.37 -3.42
N GLU A 2 36.73 -17.18 -3.92
CA GLU A 2 37.49 -15.96 -3.66
C GLU A 2 36.58 -15.08 -2.80
N THR A 3 37.03 -14.76 -1.59
CA THR A 3 36.26 -14.03 -0.59
C THR A 3 36.11 -12.55 -0.97
N ASN A 4 34.87 -12.11 -1.07
CA ASN A 4 34.34 -10.81 -1.49
C ASN A 4 34.65 -9.64 -0.50
N GLN A 5 35.84 -9.58 0.09
CA GLN A 5 36.16 -8.67 1.21
C GLN A 5 36.53 -7.21 0.80
N ASN A 6 36.48 -6.83 -0.48
CA ASN A 6 37.05 -5.54 -0.95
C ASN A 6 36.06 -4.42 -1.33
N LYS A 7 34.75 -4.53 -1.03
CA LYS A 7 33.73 -3.55 -1.50
C LYS A 7 33.48 -2.33 -0.62
N VAL A 8 34.21 -2.16 0.48
CA VAL A 8 34.09 -1.00 1.36
C VAL A 8 35.48 -0.45 1.62
N LYS A 9 35.88 0.59 0.88
CA LYS A 9 37.11 1.33 1.19
C LYS A 9 36.83 2.27 2.35
N ALA A 10 37.61 2.13 3.43
CA ALA A 10 37.62 3.10 4.50
C ALA A 10 38.41 4.32 4.03
N ALA A 11 37.72 5.37 3.62
CA ALA A 11 38.33 6.67 3.39
C ALA A 11 38.66 7.33 4.73
N GLU A 12 39.83 7.96 4.83
CA GLU A 12 40.26 8.69 6.03
C GLU A 12 39.29 9.85 6.32
N ILE A 13 39.01 10.03 7.60
CA ILE A 13 38.05 10.97 8.20
C ILE A 13 38.18 12.38 7.58
N LEU A 14 37.13 12.83 6.86
CA LEU A 14 36.87 14.26 6.68
C LEU A 14 36.75 14.94 8.05
N ASP A 15 37.35 16.13 8.18
CA ASP A 15 37.46 16.89 9.42
C ASP A 15 36.12 16.95 10.19
N LEU A 16 36.06 16.28 11.35
CA LEU A 16 34.91 16.29 12.28
C LEU A 16 34.46 17.73 12.57
N THR A 17 35.39 18.68 12.59
CA THR A 17 35.11 20.10 12.79
C THR A 17 34.20 20.66 11.70
N ASP A 18 34.43 20.30 10.43
CA ASP A 18 33.60 20.74 9.32
C ASP A 18 32.21 20.10 9.36
N PHE A 19 32.16 18.80 9.68
CA PHE A 19 30.88 18.11 9.87
C PHE A 19 30.03 18.76 10.96
N LEU A 20 30.63 19.12 12.10
CA LEU A 20 29.94 19.77 13.21
C LEU A 20 29.60 21.25 12.95
N LYS A 21 30.30 21.94 12.03
CA LYS A 21 29.87 23.25 11.53
C LYS A 21 28.58 23.13 10.71
N ARG A 22 28.48 22.11 9.86
CA ARG A 22 27.30 21.86 9.04
C ARG A 22 26.13 21.29 9.86
N PHE A 23 26.42 20.49 10.87
CA PHE A 23 25.44 19.82 11.72
C PHE A 23 25.78 20.00 13.20
N PRO A 24 25.59 21.22 13.75
CA PRO A 24 25.94 21.51 15.13
C PRO A 24 25.04 20.77 16.13
N TRP A 25 25.58 20.56 17.33
CA TRP A 25 24.78 20.15 18.48
C TRP A 25 23.72 21.21 18.81
N SER A 26 22.52 20.78 19.20
CA SER A 26 21.53 21.73 19.71
C SER A 26 22.02 22.38 21.01
N GLU A 27 21.57 23.61 21.27
CA GLU A 27 21.98 24.39 22.44
C GLU A 27 21.76 23.64 23.77
N GLU A 28 20.70 22.83 23.84
CA GLU A 28 20.40 22.03 25.02
C GLU A 28 21.51 21.04 25.38
N TRP A 29 22.15 20.46 24.36
CA TRP A 29 23.12 19.37 24.51
C TRP A 29 24.57 19.85 24.39
N SER A 30 24.81 20.99 23.74
CA SER A 30 26.14 21.60 23.63
C SER A 30 26.73 22.05 24.97
N LYS A 31 25.89 22.25 26.00
CA LYS A 31 26.33 22.59 27.37
C LYS A 31 27.10 21.47 28.09
N PHE A 32 26.97 20.23 27.64
CA PHE A 32 27.69 19.11 28.23
C PHE A 32 29.12 19.07 27.71
N LYS A 33 30.10 19.21 28.62
CA LYS A 33 31.52 19.11 28.28
C LYS A 33 31.86 17.67 27.87
N ASP A 34 32.72 17.55 26.86
CA ASP A 34 33.32 16.30 26.35
C ASP A 34 32.33 15.25 25.80
N PRO A 35 31.63 15.48 24.68
CA PRO A 35 30.93 14.41 23.98
C PRO A 35 31.89 13.28 23.54
N ILE A 36 31.34 12.11 23.21
CA ILE A 36 32.05 11.11 22.39
C ILE A 36 31.50 11.26 20.99
N GLU A 37 32.38 11.58 20.06
CA GLU A 37 32.02 11.84 18.68
C GLU A 37 32.75 10.85 17.79
N THR A 38 32.03 10.30 16.84
CA THR A 38 32.58 9.30 15.92
C THR A 38 31.97 9.55 14.56
N LEU A 39 32.84 9.74 13.57
CA LEU A 39 32.47 9.95 12.18
C LEU A 39 33.06 8.81 11.36
N TRP A 40 32.21 8.11 10.62
CA TRP A 40 32.57 7.02 9.73
C TRP A 40 32.24 7.40 8.30
N GLU A 41 33.07 6.95 7.38
CA GLU A 41 32.90 7.16 5.95
C GLU A 41 33.02 5.83 5.22
N PHE A 42 32.08 5.59 4.31
CA PHE A 42 32.05 4.41 3.48
C PHE A 42 31.81 4.81 2.03
N GLU A 43 32.71 4.40 1.14
CA GLU A 43 32.45 4.43 -0.31
C GLU A 43 31.80 3.11 -0.72
N LEU A 44 30.65 3.20 -1.37
CA LEU A 44 29.81 2.08 -1.74
C LEU A 44 29.63 2.07 -3.26
N ASP A 45 29.91 0.93 -3.89
CA ASP A 45 29.80 0.72 -5.35
C ASP A 45 28.34 0.50 -5.78
N VAL A 46 27.46 1.45 -5.47
CA VAL A 46 26.04 1.43 -5.77
C VAL A 46 25.48 2.85 -5.86
N GLU A 47 24.52 3.09 -6.75
CA GLU A 47 23.84 4.39 -6.85
C GLU A 47 22.95 4.65 -5.64
N ILE A 48 22.81 5.93 -5.26
CA ILE A 48 22.05 6.35 -4.08
C ILE A 48 20.61 5.85 -4.17
N GLU A 49 19.97 5.97 -5.32
CA GLU A 49 18.57 5.59 -5.53
C GLU A 49 18.36 4.08 -5.37
N THR A 50 19.38 3.28 -5.71
CA THR A 50 19.37 1.82 -5.49
C THR A 50 19.65 1.48 -4.03
N LEU A 51 20.56 2.20 -3.37
CA LEU A 51 20.93 1.99 -1.97
C LEU A 51 19.82 2.42 -1.00
N TRP A 52 19.13 3.51 -1.32
CA TRP A 52 18.22 4.19 -0.42
C TRP A 52 17.18 3.27 0.22
N PRO A 53 16.41 2.44 -0.53
CA PRO A 53 15.42 1.52 0.06
C PRO A 53 16.00 0.56 1.09
N TRP A 54 17.25 0.13 0.89
CA TRP A 54 17.94 -0.80 1.78
C TRP A 54 18.51 -0.11 3.01
N LEU A 55 19.02 1.12 2.85
CA LEU A 55 19.56 1.90 3.96
C LEU A 55 18.47 2.35 4.94
N ILE A 56 17.31 2.73 4.42
CA ILE A 56 16.18 3.19 5.25
C ILE A 56 15.42 2.04 5.92
N ASP A 57 15.66 0.80 5.50
CA ASP A 57 15.27 -0.40 6.24
C ASP A 57 16.23 -0.63 7.42
N THR A 58 16.20 0.35 8.30
CA THR A 58 16.97 0.38 9.54
C THR A 58 16.67 -0.81 10.44
N SER A 59 15.47 -1.42 10.36
CA SER A 59 15.15 -2.60 11.15
C SER A 59 15.94 -3.82 10.68
N SER A 60 15.88 -4.13 9.38
CA SER A 60 16.66 -5.22 8.79
C SER A 60 18.17 -5.01 8.93
N PHE A 61 18.64 -3.76 8.74
CA PHE A 61 20.04 -3.44 8.91
C PHE A 61 20.50 -3.59 10.37
N ASN A 62 19.74 -3.05 11.34
CA ASN A 62 20.06 -3.18 12.77
C ASN A 62 20.12 -4.65 13.21
N LYS A 63 19.18 -5.47 12.75
CA LYS A 63 19.20 -6.92 12.99
C LYS A 63 20.48 -7.56 12.45
N ARG A 64 20.86 -7.24 11.20
CA ARG A 64 22.08 -7.75 10.54
C ARG A 64 23.34 -7.43 11.32
N ILE A 65 23.45 -6.24 11.89
CA ILE A 65 24.62 -5.82 12.66
C ILE A 65 24.53 -6.24 14.15
N GLY A 66 23.53 -7.04 14.53
CA GLY A 66 23.39 -7.62 15.86
C GLY A 66 22.88 -6.65 16.92
N ILE A 67 22.17 -5.59 16.53
CA ILE A 67 21.52 -4.69 17.49
C ILE A 67 20.35 -5.45 18.14
N PRO A 68 20.22 -5.42 19.48
CA PRO A 68 19.11 -6.07 20.17
C PRO A 68 17.76 -5.50 19.77
N GLU A 69 16.74 -6.36 19.85
CA GLU A 69 15.35 -5.97 19.69
C GLU A 69 14.97 -4.85 20.68
N MET A 70 14.09 -3.97 20.24
CA MET A 70 13.60 -2.82 21.00
C MET A 70 12.10 -2.94 21.17
N LYS A 71 11.59 -2.49 22.33
CA LYS A 71 10.16 -2.39 22.61
C LYS A 71 9.78 -0.92 22.65
N PHE A 72 8.69 -0.56 21.98
CA PHE A 72 8.21 0.82 21.92
C PHE A 72 6.81 0.94 22.52
N VAL A 73 6.57 2.06 23.20
CA VAL A 73 5.27 2.44 23.74
C VAL A 73 5.04 3.92 23.44
N GLU A 74 3.91 4.24 22.83
CA GLU A 74 3.44 5.61 22.65
C GLU A 74 2.75 6.07 23.95
N LYS A 75 3.13 7.25 24.45
CA LYS A 75 2.50 7.88 25.61
C LYS A 75 2.59 9.40 25.50
N GLU A 76 1.46 10.09 25.66
CA GLU A 76 1.41 11.56 25.67
C GLU A 76 2.05 12.20 24.41
N GLY A 77 1.80 11.61 23.22
CA GLY A 77 2.35 12.10 21.96
C GLY A 77 3.86 11.85 21.77
N LYS A 78 4.50 11.10 22.67
CA LYS A 78 5.92 10.75 22.62
C LYS A 78 6.09 9.24 22.50
N LEU A 79 7.16 8.83 21.82
CA LEU A 79 7.51 7.43 21.65
C LEU A 79 8.64 7.06 22.61
N PHE A 80 8.40 6.08 23.49
CA PHE A 80 9.39 5.61 24.45
C PHE A 80 9.91 4.23 24.05
N GLY A 81 11.23 4.09 24.00
CA GLY A 81 11.91 2.85 23.67
C GLY A 81 12.56 2.19 24.88
N ARG A 82 12.60 0.86 24.87
CA ARG A 82 13.27 0.03 25.87
C ARG A 82 14.02 -1.11 25.19
N SER A 83 15.25 -1.36 25.61
CA SER A 83 16.04 -2.52 25.16
C SER A 83 17.05 -2.95 26.22
N LYS A 84 17.64 -4.15 26.05
CA LYS A 84 18.67 -4.70 26.94
C LYS A 84 19.93 -4.98 26.12
N ASN A 85 20.92 -4.09 26.23
CA ASN A 85 22.16 -4.16 25.46
C ASN A 85 23.27 -4.72 26.35
N ALA A 86 23.82 -5.89 25.98
CA ALA A 86 24.87 -6.56 26.75
C ALA A 86 24.54 -6.67 28.27
N GLY A 87 23.28 -6.98 28.59
CA GLY A 87 22.82 -7.09 29.98
C GLY A 87 22.31 -5.78 30.60
N ILE A 88 22.61 -4.63 30.00
CA ILE A 88 22.30 -3.30 30.54
C ILE A 88 20.93 -2.84 30.02
N LEU A 89 20.03 -2.51 30.95
CA LEU A 89 18.73 -1.94 30.62
C LEU A 89 18.89 -0.50 30.14
N MET A 90 18.36 -0.24 28.94
CA MET A 90 18.29 1.07 28.33
C MET A 90 16.82 1.47 28.19
N GLU A 91 16.47 2.69 28.60
CA GLU A 91 15.15 3.28 28.43
C GLU A 91 15.32 4.71 27.94
N TRP A 92 14.55 5.12 26.94
CA TRP A 92 14.68 6.43 26.30
C TRP A 92 13.37 6.95 25.74
N GLU A 93 13.32 8.28 25.56
CA GLU A 93 12.38 8.96 24.67
C GLU A 93 13.02 9.04 23.27
N GLU A 94 12.31 8.63 22.24
CA GLU A 94 12.72 8.75 20.84
C GLU A 94 12.37 10.16 20.34
N VAL A 95 13.37 10.88 19.86
CA VAL A 95 13.17 12.18 19.19
C VAL A 95 12.63 11.90 17.79
N PRO A 96 11.65 12.68 17.28
CA PRO A 96 11.14 12.52 15.93
C PRO A 96 12.25 12.43 14.90
N TRP A 97 12.21 11.37 14.09
CA TRP A 97 13.19 11.16 13.03
C TRP A 97 13.05 12.21 11.95
N GLU A 98 14.17 12.58 11.35
CA GLU A 98 14.19 13.49 10.21
C GLU A 98 14.87 12.79 9.04
N TRP A 99 14.39 13.04 7.82
CA TRP A 99 15.04 12.53 6.63
C TRP A 99 14.70 13.35 5.39
N GLU A 100 15.61 13.29 4.44
CA GLU A 100 15.48 13.86 3.11
C GLU A 100 15.82 12.76 2.10
N TYR A 101 14.88 12.49 1.19
CA TYR A 101 15.00 11.44 0.18
C TYR A 101 16.35 11.52 -0.54
N CYS A 102 17.08 10.40 -0.55
CA CYS A 102 18.40 10.25 -1.16
C CYS A 102 19.49 11.20 -0.64
N LYS A 103 19.27 11.93 0.47
CA LYS A 103 20.29 12.79 1.10
C LYS A 103 20.72 12.32 2.47
N GLY A 104 19.83 11.69 3.22
CA GLY A 104 20.16 11.23 4.55
C GLY A 104 18.98 11.14 5.50
N LEU A 105 19.27 10.63 6.68
CA LEU A 105 18.34 10.52 7.79
C LEU A 105 19.07 10.79 9.10
N ASN A 106 18.36 11.24 10.11
CA ASN A 106 18.90 11.40 11.45
C ASN A 106 17.86 11.08 12.51
N ASN A 107 18.36 10.60 13.64
CA ASN A 107 17.56 10.34 14.81
C ASN A 107 18.33 10.69 16.08
N ALA A 108 17.59 10.85 17.17
CA ALA A 108 18.16 11.08 18.47
C ALA A 108 17.34 10.39 19.56
N ARG A 109 17.99 10.08 20.67
CA ARG A 109 17.36 9.45 21.83
C ARG A 109 17.78 10.14 23.10
N ILE A 110 16.79 10.45 23.94
CA ILE A 110 16.99 11.04 25.27
C ILE A 110 16.83 9.92 26.30
N TYR A 111 17.95 9.47 26.88
CA TYR A 111 17.96 8.31 27.76
C TYR A 111 17.55 8.67 29.19
N SER A 112 16.49 8.04 29.68
CA SER A 112 16.12 8.05 31.10
C SER A 112 16.95 7.05 31.90
N LYS A 113 17.32 5.90 31.31
CA LYS A 113 18.24 4.90 31.86
C LYS A 113 19.26 4.43 30.83
N GLY A 114 20.46 4.08 31.29
CA GLY A 114 21.51 3.50 30.45
C GLY A 114 22.89 4.12 30.63
N LEU A 115 23.74 3.96 29.60
CA LEU A 115 25.13 4.44 29.59
C LEU A 115 25.30 5.89 29.12
N ALA A 116 24.26 6.48 28.54
CA ALA A 116 24.26 7.82 27.99
C ALA A 116 23.07 8.63 28.53
N ARG A 117 23.16 9.96 28.43
CA ARG A 117 22.01 10.88 28.60
C ARG A 117 21.33 11.14 27.26
N TYR A 118 22.12 11.17 26.21
CA TYR A 118 21.66 11.49 24.87
C TYR A 118 22.56 10.82 23.82
N VAL A 119 21.95 10.43 22.72
CA VAL A 119 22.66 10.08 21.48
C VAL A 119 21.99 10.79 20.32
N GLN A 120 22.80 11.26 19.39
CA GLN A 120 22.35 11.64 18.05
C GLN A 120 23.11 10.83 17.02
N THR A 121 22.39 10.36 16.01
CA THR A 121 22.96 9.67 14.86
C THR A 121 22.54 10.40 13.59
N ARG A 122 23.48 10.56 12.66
CA ARG A 122 23.22 11.20 11.37
C ARG A 122 23.86 10.39 10.25
N TYR A 123 23.07 10.14 9.22
CA TYR A 123 23.47 9.50 7.98
C TYR A 123 23.40 10.55 6.88
N VAL A 124 24.49 10.75 6.15
CA VAL A 124 24.54 11.67 5.01
C VAL A 124 24.99 10.89 3.78
N LEU A 125 24.29 11.11 2.68
CA LEU A 125 24.55 10.49 1.39
C LEU A 125 25.05 11.55 0.42
N GLU A 126 26.15 11.26 -0.25
CA GLU A 126 26.72 12.11 -1.29
C GLU A 126 26.96 11.28 -2.54
N LYS A 127 26.54 11.81 -3.68
CA LYS A 127 26.71 11.13 -4.97
C LYS A 127 28.17 11.27 -5.40
N LEU A 128 28.81 10.15 -5.68
CA LEU A 128 30.15 10.11 -6.24
C LEU A 128 30.09 9.83 -7.76
N PRO A 129 31.19 10.09 -8.52
CA PRO A 129 31.30 9.66 -9.90
C PRO A 129 31.12 8.14 -10.07
N GLU A 130 30.91 7.70 -11.32
CA GLU A 130 30.83 6.26 -11.66
C GLU A 130 29.75 5.48 -10.90
N ASN A 131 28.61 6.12 -10.61
CA ASN A 131 27.47 5.47 -9.97
C ASN A 131 27.77 4.93 -8.56
N LYS A 132 28.69 5.59 -7.85
CA LYS A 132 29.04 5.28 -6.46
C LYS A 132 28.34 6.21 -5.48
N THR A 133 28.27 5.76 -4.23
CA THR A 133 27.69 6.53 -3.13
C THR A 133 28.68 6.64 -1.98
N LYS A 134 28.84 7.85 -1.46
CA LYS A 134 29.51 8.08 -0.17
C LYS A 134 28.47 8.12 0.93
N LEU A 135 28.60 7.23 1.90
CA LEU A 135 27.80 7.19 3.12
C LEU A 135 28.65 7.67 4.28
N ILE A 136 28.24 8.78 4.89
CA ILE A 136 28.83 9.33 6.12
C ILE A 136 27.89 8.99 7.28
N VAL A 137 28.44 8.37 8.33
CA VAL A 137 27.69 7.99 9.53
C VAL A 137 28.32 8.64 10.75
N TYR A 138 27.58 9.52 11.41
CA TYR A 138 28.00 10.19 12.62
C TYR A 138 27.24 9.67 13.83
N PHE A 139 27.95 9.45 14.94
CA PHE A 139 27.41 9.20 16.26
C PHE A 139 27.97 10.20 17.26
N GLY A 140 27.07 10.97 17.89
CA GLY A 140 27.38 11.86 18.99
C GLY A 140 26.74 11.35 20.27
N TRP A 141 27.54 11.00 21.28
CA TRP A 141 27.07 10.52 22.58
C TRP A 141 27.40 11.48 23.70
N ILE A 142 26.43 11.69 24.59
CA ILE A 142 26.65 12.33 25.88
C ILE A 142 26.66 11.23 26.95
N PRO A 143 27.84 10.77 27.40
CA PRO A 143 27.94 9.63 28.33
C PRO A 143 27.45 9.98 29.73
N ARG A 144 27.00 8.95 30.47
CA ARG A 144 26.76 9.01 31.92
C ARG A 144 28.02 8.56 32.65
N GLY A 145 28.71 9.51 33.28
CA GLY A 145 29.90 9.24 34.09
C GLY A 145 31.06 8.63 33.30
N ILE A 146 32.12 8.26 34.03
CA ILE A 146 33.37 7.75 33.44
C ILE A 146 33.18 6.33 32.89
N LEU A 147 32.47 5.46 33.62
CA LEU A 147 32.23 4.07 33.20
C LEU A 147 31.43 4.00 31.89
N GLY A 148 30.37 4.81 31.77
CA GLY A 148 29.60 4.93 30.53
C GLY A 148 30.46 5.38 29.36
N ARG A 149 31.37 6.33 29.59
CA ARG A 149 32.32 6.81 28.58
C ARG A 149 33.23 5.68 28.06
N ILE A 150 33.79 4.87 28.97
CA ILE A 150 34.69 3.76 28.60
C ILE A 150 33.94 2.70 27.80
N ILE A 151 32.77 2.25 28.30
CA ILE A 151 31.98 1.21 27.64
C ILE A 151 31.53 1.67 26.25
N LEU A 152 31.04 2.90 26.12
CA LEU A 152 30.62 3.46 24.82
C LEU A 152 31.79 3.55 23.84
N LYS A 153 32.97 4.02 24.27
CA LYS A 153 34.15 4.08 23.38
C LYS A 153 34.56 2.70 22.84
N VAL A 154 34.53 1.67 23.67
CA VAL A 154 34.82 0.29 23.23
C VAL A 154 33.71 -0.22 22.33
N GLY A 155 32.44 0.00 22.71
CA GLY A 155 31.27 -0.37 21.93
C GLY A 155 31.29 0.23 20.52
N MET A 156 31.66 1.50 20.36
CA MET A 156 31.73 2.16 19.05
C MET A 156 32.79 1.54 18.13
N LYS A 157 33.95 1.11 18.66
CA LYS A 157 34.96 0.40 17.87
C LYS A 157 34.45 -0.95 17.35
N GLN A 158 33.71 -1.68 18.18
CA GLN A 158 33.12 -2.94 17.77
C GLN A 158 31.98 -2.71 16.76
N MET A 159 31.15 -1.71 17.02
CA MET A 159 30.03 -1.32 16.16
C MET A 159 30.51 -0.96 14.75
N TYR A 160 31.64 -0.24 14.62
CA TYR A 160 32.24 0.05 13.32
C TYR A 160 32.51 -1.23 12.49
N LYS A 161 33.14 -2.24 13.11
CA LYS A 161 33.45 -3.52 12.43
C LYS A 161 32.19 -4.26 11.99
N THR A 162 31.17 -4.34 12.86
CA THR A 162 29.90 -4.98 12.51
C THR A 162 29.15 -4.18 11.45
N TYR A 163 29.24 -2.85 11.47
CA TYR A 163 28.64 -1.96 10.48
C TYR A 163 29.25 -2.19 9.08
N GLN A 164 30.58 -2.24 8.99
CA GLN A 164 31.30 -2.57 7.75
C GLN A 164 30.85 -3.92 7.18
N LYS A 165 30.80 -4.96 8.02
CA LYS A 165 30.33 -6.29 7.60
C LYS A 165 28.87 -6.27 7.17
N GLY A 166 28.02 -5.51 7.88
CA GLY A 166 26.61 -5.34 7.55
C GLY A 166 26.40 -4.69 6.19
N LEU A 167 27.13 -3.60 5.90
CA LEU A 167 27.10 -2.92 4.60
C LEU A 167 27.58 -3.85 3.47
N ALA A 168 28.67 -4.58 3.68
CA ALA A 168 29.19 -5.51 2.68
C ALA A 168 28.14 -6.56 2.29
N GLY A 169 27.49 -7.19 3.28
CA GLY A 169 26.42 -8.14 3.01
C GLY A 169 25.19 -7.49 2.35
N LEU A 170 24.85 -6.25 2.73
CA LEU A 170 23.74 -5.52 2.10
C LEU A 170 24.02 -5.28 0.60
N LEU A 171 25.25 -4.94 0.24
CA LEU A 171 25.65 -4.80 -1.17
C LEU A 171 25.59 -6.14 -1.94
N GLU A 172 25.95 -7.25 -1.29
CA GLU A 172 25.80 -8.60 -1.88
C GLU A 172 24.34 -8.94 -2.15
N ASP A 173 23.42 -8.56 -1.27
CA ASP A 173 21.99 -8.79 -1.45
C ASP A 173 21.42 -7.94 -2.60
N ILE A 174 21.84 -6.67 -2.71
CA ILE A 174 21.49 -5.81 -3.85
C ILE A 174 21.96 -6.44 -5.17
N GLU A 175 23.19 -6.95 -5.22
CA GLU A 175 23.72 -7.58 -6.43
C GLU A 175 23.01 -8.89 -6.77
N THR A 176 22.72 -9.71 -5.76
CA THR A 176 21.98 -10.96 -5.93
C THR A 176 20.58 -10.67 -6.47
N ARG A 177 19.90 -9.66 -5.93
CA ARG A 177 18.57 -9.22 -6.41
C ARG A 177 18.63 -8.71 -7.86
N LYS A 178 19.62 -7.88 -8.21
CA LYS A 178 19.84 -7.43 -9.61
C LYS A 178 20.08 -8.60 -10.56
N LYS A 179 20.90 -9.57 -10.17
CA LYS A 179 21.15 -10.79 -10.97
C LYS A 179 19.87 -11.59 -11.14
N ASN A 180 19.11 -11.81 -10.08
CA ASN A 180 17.85 -12.55 -10.14
C ASN A 180 16.82 -11.81 -11.02
N GLU A 181 16.72 -10.49 -10.92
CA GLU A 181 15.85 -9.68 -11.80
C GLU A 181 16.26 -9.75 -13.28
N SER A 182 17.56 -9.88 -13.58
CA SER A 182 18.08 -10.08 -14.94
C SER A 182 17.87 -11.50 -15.46
N VAL A 183 18.01 -12.51 -14.59
CA VAL A 183 17.75 -13.94 -14.89
C VAL A 183 16.26 -14.21 -15.03
N LEU A 184 15.38 -13.47 -14.36
CA LEU A 184 13.94 -13.48 -14.60
C LEU A 184 13.56 -12.95 -16.00
N GLY A 185 14.47 -12.31 -16.73
CA GLY A 185 14.34 -12.02 -18.17
C GLY A 185 14.77 -13.18 -19.10
N LEU A 186 15.34 -14.25 -18.55
CA LEU A 186 15.81 -15.44 -19.26
C LEU A 186 15.46 -16.69 -18.43
N ASN A 187 14.27 -17.24 -18.68
CA ASN A 187 13.80 -18.52 -18.12
C ASN A 187 14.93 -19.48 -17.76
N LYS A 188 15.03 -19.86 -16.48
CA LYS A 188 15.43 -21.21 -16.11
C LYS A 188 15.01 -21.56 -14.68
N SER A 189 14.11 -22.54 -14.62
CA SER A 189 14.14 -23.70 -13.71
C SER A 189 14.82 -23.47 -12.37
N LEU A 190 14.02 -23.23 -11.33
CA LEU A 190 14.44 -23.39 -9.95
C LEU A 190 14.70 -24.89 -9.71
N SER A 191 15.96 -25.27 -9.87
CA SER A 191 16.47 -26.57 -9.47
C SER A 191 16.48 -26.69 -7.94
N ASN A 192 15.65 -27.60 -7.42
CA ASN A 192 15.80 -28.37 -6.18
C ASN A 192 16.88 -27.89 -5.19
N SER A 193 16.46 -27.19 -4.13
CA SER A 193 17.15 -27.29 -2.83
C SER A 193 16.28 -26.83 -1.64
N SER A 194 15.32 -27.65 -1.20
CA SER A 194 14.86 -27.68 0.20
C SER A 194 14.00 -28.91 0.53
N SER A 195 14.50 -30.12 0.28
CA SER A 195 13.81 -31.38 0.68
C SER A 195 13.88 -31.67 2.19
N ALA A 196 13.77 -30.65 3.04
CA ALA A 196 13.76 -30.82 4.49
C ALA A 196 13.00 -29.69 5.20
N ARG A 197 11.65 -29.68 5.09
CA ARG A 197 10.71 -29.06 6.07
C ARG A 197 9.21 -29.14 5.72
N GLU A 198 8.78 -29.84 4.69
CA GLU A 198 7.35 -29.96 4.41
C GLU A 198 6.63 -30.85 5.43
N THR A 199 5.85 -30.21 6.30
CA THR A 199 4.94 -30.91 7.21
C THR A 199 3.81 -31.58 6.43
N LEU A 200 3.18 -32.61 7.02
CA LEU A 200 1.99 -33.26 6.44
C LEU A 200 0.89 -32.24 6.13
N LYS A 201 0.75 -31.21 6.97
CA LYS A 201 -0.20 -30.12 6.80
C LYS A 201 0.09 -29.31 5.52
N LEU A 202 1.35 -28.92 5.27
CA LEU A 202 1.72 -28.19 4.06
C LEU A 202 1.47 -29.00 2.79
N LYS A 203 1.73 -30.31 2.83
CA LYS A 203 1.41 -31.21 1.70
C LYS A 203 -0.10 -31.28 1.43
N GLN A 204 -0.91 -31.34 2.48
CA GLN A 204 -2.37 -31.33 2.35
C GLN A 204 -2.86 -30.00 1.76
N ILE A 205 -2.34 -28.87 2.25
CA ILE A 205 -2.64 -27.54 1.73
C ILE A 205 -2.27 -27.45 0.24
N LYS A 206 -1.05 -27.85 -0.13
CA LYS A 206 -0.60 -27.88 -1.53
C LYS A 206 -1.56 -28.68 -2.42
N ASN A 207 -1.93 -29.89 -2.00
CA ASN A 207 -2.86 -30.74 -2.75
C ASN A 207 -4.26 -30.11 -2.89
N ASN A 208 -4.75 -29.40 -1.88
CA ASN A 208 -6.02 -28.70 -1.97
C ASN A 208 -5.93 -27.51 -2.93
N LEU A 209 -4.88 -26.70 -2.85
CA LEU A 209 -4.67 -25.57 -3.78
C LEU A 209 -4.55 -26.04 -5.25
N LEU A 210 -3.92 -27.18 -5.51
CA LEU A 210 -3.87 -27.78 -6.84
C LEU A 210 -5.27 -28.16 -7.38
N ARG A 211 -6.18 -28.61 -6.50
CA ARG A 211 -7.57 -28.93 -6.89
C ARG A 211 -8.39 -27.69 -7.23
N GLU A 212 -8.03 -26.54 -6.66
CA GLU A 212 -8.62 -25.23 -7.01
C GLU A 212 -8.06 -24.67 -8.33
N GLY A 213 -7.18 -25.41 -9.02
CA GLY A 213 -6.61 -25.01 -10.32
C GLY A 213 -5.45 -24.02 -10.23
N ILE A 214 -4.87 -23.83 -9.04
CA ILE A 214 -3.71 -22.94 -8.84
C ILE A 214 -2.43 -23.63 -9.34
N GLU A 215 -1.59 -22.89 -10.08
CA GLU A 215 -0.36 -23.41 -10.66
C GLU A 215 0.63 -23.93 -9.59
N GLU A 216 1.15 -25.15 -9.79
CA GLU A 216 2.07 -25.79 -8.84
C GLU A 216 3.32 -24.96 -8.57
N THR A 217 3.90 -24.33 -9.59
CA THR A 217 5.12 -23.53 -9.47
C THR A 217 4.92 -22.32 -8.55
N LEU A 218 3.73 -21.72 -8.60
CA LEU A 218 3.35 -20.59 -7.77
C LEU A 218 3.11 -21.03 -6.32
N ILE A 219 2.47 -22.18 -6.12
CA ILE A 219 2.27 -22.79 -4.79
C ILE A 219 3.62 -23.06 -4.12
N ASP A 220 4.55 -23.69 -4.84
CA ASP A 220 5.87 -24.03 -4.31
C ASP A 220 6.67 -22.79 -3.95
N ARG A 221 6.62 -21.75 -4.79
CA ARG A 221 7.26 -20.46 -4.49
C ARG A 221 6.70 -19.79 -3.24
N VAL A 222 5.38 -19.83 -3.05
CA VAL A 222 4.75 -19.25 -1.85
C VAL A 222 5.08 -20.06 -0.59
N ILE A 223 5.10 -21.40 -0.68
CA ILE A 223 5.49 -22.25 0.46
C ILE A 223 6.95 -21.99 0.84
N ASP A 224 7.86 -21.90 -0.13
CA ASP A 224 9.27 -21.59 0.13
C ASP A 224 9.42 -20.20 0.77
N TYR A 225 8.72 -19.18 0.26
CA TYR A 225 8.65 -17.86 0.87
C TYR A 225 8.20 -17.91 2.34
N VAL A 226 7.11 -18.60 2.66
CA VAL A 226 6.61 -18.73 4.03
C VAL A 226 7.62 -19.43 4.96
N LEU A 227 8.37 -20.40 4.44
CA LEU A 227 9.31 -21.19 5.23
C LEU A 227 10.68 -20.52 5.41
N THR A 228 11.09 -19.65 4.49
CA THR A 228 12.47 -19.13 4.44
C THR A 228 12.58 -17.63 4.73
N GLU A 229 11.53 -16.86 4.46
CA GLU A 229 11.56 -15.40 4.59
C GLU A 229 11.65 -14.93 6.06
N ASP A 230 12.12 -13.69 6.25
CA ASP A 230 12.20 -13.03 7.56
C ASP A 230 10.83 -12.82 8.24
N ASP A 231 10.79 -12.96 9.56
CA ASP A 231 9.57 -12.71 10.35
C ASP A 231 9.03 -11.28 10.15
N ASN A 232 9.89 -10.28 9.92
CA ASN A 232 9.41 -8.90 9.71
C ASN A 232 8.68 -8.72 8.37
N GLU A 233 9.12 -9.41 7.32
CA GLU A 233 8.44 -9.39 6.02
C GLU A 233 7.17 -10.25 6.05
N LEU A 234 7.20 -11.38 6.77
CA LEU A 234 6.03 -12.26 6.93
C LEU A 234 5.01 -11.74 7.94
N TYR A 235 5.40 -10.83 8.84
CA TYR A 235 4.50 -10.28 9.85
C TYR A 235 3.34 -9.54 9.20
N ARG A 236 3.58 -8.81 8.11
CA ARG A 236 2.53 -8.06 7.40
C ARG A 236 2.75 -8.19 5.90
N ILE A 237 2.18 -9.22 5.31
CA ILE A 237 2.36 -9.51 3.88
C ILE A 237 1.47 -8.58 3.06
N ARG A 238 2.11 -7.60 2.40
CA ARG A 238 1.48 -6.70 1.43
C ARG A 238 1.49 -7.34 0.04
N ILE A 239 0.36 -7.93 -0.35
CA ILE A 239 0.32 -8.76 -1.56
C ILE A 239 0.62 -8.01 -2.86
N LYS A 240 0.29 -6.69 -2.97
CA LYS A 240 0.63 -5.90 -4.17
C LYS A 240 2.12 -5.60 -4.26
N LYS A 241 2.78 -5.34 -3.11
CA LYS A 241 4.25 -5.28 -3.03
C LYS A 241 4.84 -6.60 -3.52
N LEU A 242 4.36 -7.71 -2.97
CA LEU A 242 4.85 -9.05 -3.32
C LEU A 242 4.67 -9.38 -4.80
N ALA A 243 3.48 -9.11 -5.36
CA ALA A 243 3.17 -9.29 -6.78
C ALA A 243 4.12 -8.47 -7.68
N SER A 244 4.34 -7.20 -7.33
CA SER A 244 5.26 -6.32 -8.06
C SER A 244 6.71 -6.82 -7.99
N GLU A 245 7.19 -7.21 -6.81
CA GLU A 245 8.56 -7.69 -6.62
C GLU A 245 8.80 -9.03 -7.33
N TRP A 246 7.78 -9.89 -7.35
CA TRP A 246 7.87 -11.20 -7.96
C TRP A 246 7.55 -11.20 -9.46
N LYS A 247 7.05 -10.08 -9.98
CA LYS A 247 6.55 -9.90 -11.35
C LYS A 247 5.48 -10.93 -11.72
N ILE A 248 4.59 -11.22 -10.76
CA ILE A 248 3.44 -12.12 -10.93
C ILE A 248 2.17 -11.26 -10.99
N PRO A 249 1.19 -11.59 -11.86
CA PRO A 249 -0.10 -10.92 -11.85
C PRO A 249 -0.73 -10.94 -10.46
N LEU A 250 -1.18 -9.77 -9.99
CA LEU A 250 -1.79 -9.62 -8.65
C LEU A 250 -2.94 -10.61 -8.45
N GLU A 251 -3.77 -10.79 -9.47
CA GLU A 251 -4.91 -11.71 -9.45
C GLU A 251 -4.50 -13.14 -9.12
N SER A 252 -3.51 -13.70 -9.82
CA SER A 252 -3.03 -15.08 -9.58
C SER A 252 -2.52 -15.27 -8.16
N LEU A 253 -1.81 -14.26 -7.63
CA LEU A 253 -1.30 -14.30 -6.26
C LEU A 253 -2.45 -14.15 -5.24
N LEU A 254 -3.42 -13.27 -5.51
CA LEU A 254 -4.57 -13.03 -4.65
C LEU A 254 -5.47 -14.27 -4.55
N ILE A 255 -5.74 -14.96 -5.66
CA ILE A 255 -6.46 -16.25 -5.67
C ILE A 255 -5.76 -17.23 -4.72
N LEU A 256 -4.45 -17.42 -4.89
CA LEU A 256 -3.69 -18.34 -4.04
C LEU A 256 -3.80 -17.97 -2.57
N PHE A 257 -3.60 -16.69 -2.22
CA PHE A 257 -3.66 -16.25 -0.82
C PHE A 257 -5.05 -16.39 -0.21
N LEU A 258 -6.12 -16.13 -0.96
CA LEU A 258 -7.51 -16.28 -0.51
C LEU A 258 -7.89 -17.74 -0.28
N HIS A 259 -7.57 -18.63 -1.23
CA HIS A 259 -7.74 -20.07 -1.01
C HIS A 259 -6.81 -20.56 0.11
N GLY A 260 -5.59 -20.04 0.20
CA GLY A 260 -4.64 -20.32 1.27
C GLY A 260 -5.18 -19.96 2.65
N CYS A 261 -5.91 -18.86 2.79
CA CYS A 261 -6.64 -18.52 4.02
C CYS A 261 -7.66 -19.59 4.40
N ARG A 262 -8.47 -20.07 3.43
CA ARG A 262 -9.44 -21.16 3.67
C ARG A 262 -8.78 -22.49 4.04
N GLN A 263 -7.57 -22.74 3.55
CA GLN A 263 -6.77 -23.92 3.89
C GLN A 263 -5.93 -23.77 5.17
N GLY A 264 -5.99 -22.61 5.83
CA GLY A 264 -5.21 -22.33 7.05
C GLY A 264 -3.71 -22.19 6.81
N LEU A 265 -3.31 -21.76 5.60
CA LEU A 265 -1.96 -21.31 5.28
C LEU A 265 -1.75 -19.86 5.73
N PHE A 266 -2.76 -19.02 5.52
CA PHE A 266 -2.75 -17.60 5.84
C PHE A 266 -3.95 -17.22 6.72
N THR A 267 -3.89 -16.03 7.30
CA THR A 267 -5.04 -15.30 7.82
C THR A 267 -5.10 -13.93 7.12
N LEU A 268 -6.31 -13.43 6.90
CA LEU A 268 -6.55 -12.09 6.35
C LEU A 268 -6.82 -11.12 7.50
N SER A 269 -6.40 -9.88 7.34
CA SER A 269 -6.58 -8.80 8.32
C SER A 269 -7.01 -7.50 7.65
N TRP A 270 -7.79 -6.72 8.39
CA TRP A 270 -8.32 -5.40 8.07
C TRP A 270 -7.63 -4.38 8.97
N ASP A 271 -6.54 -3.80 8.46
CA ASP A 271 -5.70 -2.95 9.26
C ASP A 271 -6.15 -1.50 9.14
N VAL A 272 -6.57 -0.91 10.26
CA VAL A 272 -6.82 0.53 10.35
C VAL A 272 -5.48 1.23 10.37
N ILE A 273 -5.29 2.15 9.44
CA ILE A 273 -4.03 2.86 9.24
C ILE A 273 -4.25 4.36 9.24
N CYS A 274 -3.29 5.07 9.83
CA CYS A 274 -3.31 6.53 9.84
C CYS A 274 -3.24 7.09 8.40
N PRO A 275 -4.13 8.03 8.01
CA PRO A 275 -4.12 8.63 6.67
C PRO A 275 -2.88 9.50 6.38
N HIS A 276 -2.10 9.82 7.40
CA HIS A 276 -0.86 10.59 7.30
C HIS A 276 0.37 9.68 7.28
N CYS A 277 0.69 9.03 8.41
CA CYS A 277 1.91 8.22 8.50
C CYS A 277 1.77 6.79 7.98
N ARG A 278 0.55 6.35 7.61
CA ARG A 278 0.24 4.95 7.22
C ARG A 278 0.54 3.92 8.32
N GLY A 279 0.80 4.38 9.53
CA GLY A 279 1.06 3.55 10.68
C GLY A 279 -0.21 2.80 11.11
N VAL A 280 -0.07 1.49 11.31
CA VAL A 280 -1.13 0.61 11.77
C VAL A 280 -1.56 1.03 13.16
N ARG A 281 -2.86 1.23 13.36
CA ARG A 281 -3.47 1.58 14.65
C ARG A 281 -4.13 0.36 15.27
N SER A 282 -4.90 -0.36 14.46
CA SER A 282 -5.61 -1.57 14.84
C SER A 282 -5.44 -2.64 13.76
N GLU A 283 -5.09 -3.87 14.18
CA GLU A 283 -5.02 -5.06 13.32
C GLU A 283 -6.25 -5.92 13.65
N LEU A 284 -7.17 -6.09 12.70
CA LEU A 284 -8.49 -6.70 12.95
C LEU A 284 -8.71 -7.88 12.01
N PHE A 285 -9.28 -8.98 12.50
CA PHE A 285 -9.52 -10.17 11.67
C PHE A 285 -10.90 -10.17 11.02
N ASN A 286 -11.88 -9.48 11.61
CA ASN A 286 -13.19 -9.28 10.99
C ASN A 286 -13.34 -7.81 10.61
N LEU A 287 -13.84 -7.58 9.41
CA LEU A 287 -14.14 -6.25 8.91
C LEU A 287 -15.15 -5.51 9.81
N GLY A 288 -16.07 -6.25 10.42
CA GLY A 288 -17.07 -5.68 11.32
C GLY A 288 -16.51 -5.11 12.62
N ASP A 289 -15.30 -5.52 13.02
CA ASP A 289 -14.67 -5.04 14.26
C ASP A 289 -13.99 -3.67 14.06
N VAL A 290 -14.05 -3.10 12.85
CA VAL A 290 -13.43 -1.80 12.53
C VAL A 290 -14.14 -0.67 13.28
N PRO A 291 -13.44 0.08 14.15
CA PRO A 291 -14.04 1.20 14.87
C PRO A 291 -14.40 2.33 13.91
N SER A 292 -15.47 3.08 14.17
CA SER A 292 -15.89 4.21 13.30
C SER A 292 -14.88 5.36 13.27
N GLN A 293 -14.09 5.52 14.34
CA GLN A 293 -13.04 6.53 14.48
C GLN A 293 -11.80 5.93 15.13
N ASP A 294 -10.64 6.46 14.79
CA ASP A 294 -9.35 6.11 15.39
C ASP A 294 -8.48 7.37 15.50
N SER A 295 -7.38 7.27 16.23
CA SER A 295 -6.43 8.36 16.49
C SER A 295 -5.00 7.92 16.26
N CYS A 296 -4.13 8.89 15.96
CA CYS A 296 -2.70 8.65 15.82
C CYS A 296 -1.93 9.64 16.66
N ASP A 297 -1.43 9.20 17.82
CA ASP A 297 -0.65 10.01 18.76
C ASP A 297 0.59 10.64 18.10
N VAL A 298 1.28 9.88 17.25
CA VAL A 298 2.47 10.37 16.52
C VAL A 298 2.13 11.49 15.54
N CYS A 299 0.98 11.40 14.87
CA CYS A 299 0.55 12.43 13.92
C CYS A 299 -0.25 13.56 14.57
N GLY A 300 -0.74 13.35 15.80
CA GLY A 300 -1.64 14.27 16.51
C GLY A 300 -2.98 14.46 15.82
N ILE A 301 -3.54 13.40 15.21
CA ILE A 301 -4.82 13.49 14.48
C ILE A 301 -5.82 12.41 14.92
N ASP A 302 -7.09 12.79 14.88
CA ASP A 302 -8.25 11.88 14.86
C ASP A 302 -8.81 11.80 13.45
N PHE A 303 -9.25 10.61 13.03
CA PHE A 303 -9.80 10.35 11.72
C PHE A 303 -10.91 9.29 11.74
N GLU A 304 -11.78 9.32 10.74
CA GLU A 304 -12.82 8.29 10.53
C GLU A 304 -12.19 7.08 9.83
N SER A 305 -12.30 5.89 10.41
CA SER A 305 -11.68 4.66 9.90
C SER A 305 -12.45 4.01 8.75
N THR A 306 -13.65 4.52 8.44
CA THR A 306 -14.50 4.01 7.35
C THR A 306 -14.35 4.82 6.05
N LYS A 307 -13.52 5.86 6.07
CA LYS A 307 -13.21 6.67 4.88
C LYS A 307 -12.20 5.99 3.97
N LEU A 308 -12.22 6.38 2.69
CA LEU A 308 -11.26 5.92 1.70
C LEU A 308 -9.81 6.01 2.20
N ASN A 309 -9.04 4.98 1.86
CA ASN A 309 -7.61 4.83 2.17
C ASN A 309 -7.22 4.64 3.65
N THR A 310 -8.17 4.57 4.58
CA THR A 310 -7.88 4.37 6.02
C THR A 310 -7.83 2.90 6.45
N ILE A 311 -8.22 1.99 5.56
CA ILE A 311 -8.08 0.55 5.73
C ILE A 311 -7.10 0.00 4.69
N GLU A 312 -6.21 -0.88 5.13
CA GLU A 312 -5.36 -1.72 4.28
C GLU A 312 -5.65 -3.18 4.60
N VAL A 313 -5.81 -4.00 3.56
CA VAL A 313 -5.94 -5.46 3.70
C VAL A 313 -4.55 -6.07 3.63
N THR A 314 -4.18 -6.84 4.65
CA THR A 314 -2.92 -7.58 4.64
C THR A 314 -3.10 -9.04 5.02
N PHE A 315 -2.12 -9.87 4.62
CA PHE A 315 -2.10 -11.29 4.93
C PHE A 315 -1.03 -11.59 5.97
N HIS A 316 -1.29 -12.58 6.80
CA HIS A 316 -0.38 -13.06 7.83
C HIS A 316 -0.23 -14.57 7.66
N VAL A 317 0.94 -15.12 8.00
CA VAL A 317 1.11 -16.58 8.03
C VAL A 317 0.30 -17.13 9.20
N HIS A 318 -0.48 -18.19 8.95
CA HIS A 318 -1.29 -18.80 10.01
C HIS A 318 -0.36 -19.44 11.07
N PRO A 319 -0.57 -19.23 12.39
CA PRO A 319 0.35 -19.69 13.44
C PRO A 319 0.62 -21.20 13.45
N SER A 320 -0.32 -22.01 12.94
CA SER A 320 -0.12 -23.45 12.80
C SER A 320 0.92 -23.86 11.75
N ILE A 321 1.32 -22.92 10.88
CA ILE A 321 2.34 -23.13 9.85
C ILE A 321 3.68 -22.63 10.38
N ARG A 322 3.70 -21.39 10.85
CA ARG A 322 4.87 -20.73 11.43
C ARG A 322 4.38 -19.64 12.38
N GLU A 323 4.94 -19.61 13.59
CA GLU A 323 4.74 -18.48 14.51
C GLU A 323 5.62 -17.32 14.03
N VAL A 324 5.00 -16.20 13.64
CA VAL A 324 5.66 -14.99 13.17
C VAL A 324 5.47 -13.90 14.22
N GLN A 325 6.57 -13.37 14.76
CA GLN A 325 6.54 -12.35 15.81
C GLN A 325 6.95 -10.99 15.25
N LYS A 326 6.20 -9.93 15.57
CA LYS A 326 6.59 -8.54 15.29
C LYS A 326 7.85 -8.20 16.07
N ARG A 327 8.96 -7.93 15.38
CA ARG A 327 10.22 -7.56 16.04
C ARG A 327 10.68 -6.20 15.58
N PHE A 328 10.61 -5.23 16.48
CA PHE A 328 11.10 -3.88 16.20
C PHE A 328 12.59 -3.79 16.48
N PHE A 329 13.34 -3.34 15.49
CA PHE A 329 14.74 -2.99 15.63
C PHE A 329 14.96 -1.47 15.44
N CYS A 330 13.93 -0.74 15.01
CA CYS A 330 13.91 0.70 14.85
C CYS A 330 12.53 1.29 15.19
N ALA A 331 12.53 2.54 15.68
CA ALA A 331 11.34 3.27 16.09
C ALA A 331 10.51 3.81 14.92
N ALA A 332 11.17 4.33 13.89
CA ALA A 332 10.51 5.06 12.80
C ALA A 332 10.22 4.21 11.56
N GLU A 333 10.94 3.09 11.41
CA GLU A 333 10.95 2.20 10.24
C GLU A 333 10.73 2.95 8.91
N PRO A 334 11.65 3.84 8.50
CA PRO A 334 11.38 4.71 7.36
C PRO A 334 11.11 3.96 6.05
N ALA A 335 11.60 2.72 5.89
CA ALA A 335 11.22 1.81 4.81
C ALA A 335 9.71 1.51 4.71
N THR A 336 8.95 1.66 5.80
CA THR A 336 7.49 1.52 5.80
C THR A 336 6.76 2.81 5.36
N LYS A 337 7.49 3.92 5.23
CA LYS A 337 7.00 5.28 4.96
C LYS A 337 7.66 5.88 3.72
N THR A 338 7.87 5.08 2.68
CA THR A 338 8.56 5.48 1.44
C THR A 338 7.88 6.63 0.70
N HIS A 339 6.58 6.85 0.93
CA HIS A 339 5.84 8.00 0.42
C HIS A 339 6.28 9.32 1.07
N ILE A 340 6.82 9.31 2.29
CA ILE A 340 7.35 10.51 2.93
C ILE A 340 8.76 10.78 2.39
N ARG A 341 8.88 11.81 1.56
CA ARG A 341 10.13 12.17 0.89
C ARG A 341 10.95 13.20 1.65
N PHE A 342 10.30 13.96 2.54
CA PHE A 342 10.94 14.94 3.41
C PHE A 342 10.21 14.94 4.75
N GLN A 343 10.95 14.92 5.84
CA GLN A 343 10.43 15.18 7.18
C GLN A 343 11.52 15.89 8.00
N ARG A 344 11.21 17.07 8.53
CA ARG A 344 12.15 17.82 9.38
C ARG A 344 11.43 18.73 10.37
N THR A 345 11.99 18.87 11.57
CA THR A 345 11.52 19.84 12.55
C THR A 345 12.28 21.16 12.40
N ILE A 346 11.54 22.25 12.22
CA ILE A 346 12.11 23.60 12.07
C ILE A 346 11.86 24.38 13.36
N PRO A 347 12.89 25.00 13.99
CA PRO A 347 12.71 25.81 15.19
C PRO A 347 11.81 27.04 14.97
N PRO A 348 11.25 27.62 16.04
CA PRO A 348 10.45 28.86 15.96
C PRO A 348 11.19 29.99 15.25
N GLY A 349 10.50 30.74 14.38
CA GLY A 349 11.04 31.92 13.70
C GLY A 349 12.22 31.66 12.77
N SER A 350 12.49 30.39 12.43
CA SER A 350 13.64 29.97 11.63
C SER A 350 13.20 29.47 10.26
N GLU A 351 14.14 29.45 9.32
CA GLU A 351 13.94 28.90 7.98
C GLU A 351 14.90 27.75 7.66
N TYR A 352 14.50 26.92 6.71
CA TYR A 352 15.32 25.85 6.16
C TYR A 352 15.22 25.85 4.63
N ILE A 353 16.36 25.85 3.96
CA ILE A 353 16.44 25.85 2.50
C ILE A 353 17.14 24.56 2.04
N THR A 354 16.51 23.83 1.12
CA THR A 354 17.07 22.60 0.55
C THR A 354 16.58 22.38 -0.88
N ASN A 355 17.40 21.72 -1.69
CA ASN A 355 17.02 21.28 -3.03
C ASN A 355 16.41 19.88 -2.92
N LEU A 356 15.12 19.71 -3.20
CA LEU A 356 14.45 18.42 -3.07
C LEU A 356 14.78 17.54 -4.28
N LEU A 357 15.05 16.25 -4.06
CA LEU A 357 15.30 15.28 -5.14
C LEU A 357 13.99 14.60 -5.58
N LEU A 358 13.01 15.41 -5.98
CA LEU A 358 11.66 14.96 -6.36
C LEU A 358 11.45 15.10 -7.87
N ASN A 359 10.93 14.06 -8.50
CA ASN A 359 10.54 14.10 -9.91
C ASN A 359 9.12 14.69 -10.07
N ASP A 360 8.60 14.68 -11.29
CA ASP A 360 7.23 15.05 -11.58
C ASP A 360 6.22 14.23 -10.76
N GLY A 361 5.12 14.89 -10.38
CA GLY A 361 4.07 14.28 -9.58
C GLY A 361 3.37 15.26 -8.64
N VAL A 362 2.38 14.75 -7.92
CA VAL A 362 1.63 15.52 -6.92
C VAL A 362 2.10 15.13 -5.53
N PHE A 363 2.35 16.12 -4.69
CA PHE A 363 2.83 15.96 -3.33
C PHE A 363 1.90 16.66 -2.35
N ARG A 364 1.80 16.11 -1.14
CA ARG A 364 1.12 16.71 0.00
C ARG A 364 2.15 17.37 0.89
N LEU A 365 1.91 18.63 1.22
CA LEU A 365 2.73 19.43 2.14
C LEU A 365 1.94 19.62 3.43
N ARG A 366 2.37 18.96 4.50
CA ARG A 366 1.68 19.02 5.79
C ARG A 366 2.61 19.38 6.94
N VAL A 367 2.05 20.05 7.93
CA VAL A 367 2.70 20.26 9.21
C VAL A 367 2.16 19.21 10.18
N ALA A 368 3.03 18.55 10.94
CA ALA A 368 2.60 17.56 11.94
C ALA A 368 1.60 18.17 12.94
N GLY A 369 0.60 17.38 13.35
CA GLY A 369 -0.52 17.82 14.19
C GLY A 369 -1.66 18.52 13.44
N GLU A 370 -1.50 18.90 12.17
CA GLU A 370 -2.56 19.57 11.40
C GLU A 370 -3.35 18.58 10.54
N LYS A 371 -4.69 18.71 10.51
CA LYS A 371 -5.56 17.94 9.60
C LYS A 371 -5.53 18.47 8.16
N LYS A 372 -5.21 19.76 7.99
CA LYS A 372 -5.18 20.44 6.69
C LYS A 372 -3.78 20.37 6.08
N TYR A 373 -3.72 20.34 4.75
CA TYR A 373 -2.47 20.28 4.00
C TYR A 373 -2.54 21.12 2.73
N ASN A 374 -1.37 21.46 2.19
CA ASN A 374 -1.22 22.06 0.86
C ASN A 374 -0.95 20.96 -0.17
N LEU A 375 -1.23 21.23 -1.44
CA LEU A 375 -0.84 20.39 -2.57
C LEU A 375 0.30 21.06 -3.33
N LEU A 376 1.28 20.27 -3.74
CA LEU A 376 2.38 20.71 -4.60
C LEU A 376 2.37 19.86 -5.87
N GLU A 377 2.19 20.48 -7.01
CA GLU A 377 2.32 19.85 -8.31
C GLU A 377 3.71 20.15 -8.91
N LEU A 378 4.48 19.09 -9.18
CA LEU A 378 5.78 19.22 -9.84
C LEU A 378 5.64 18.97 -11.34
N GLN A 379 5.83 20.03 -12.13
CA GLN A 379 5.70 20.01 -13.59
C GLN A 379 6.75 20.89 -14.30
N PRO A 380 7.22 20.52 -15.50
CA PRO A 380 8.33 21.22 -16.18
C PRO A 380 8.12 22.72 -16.46
N SER A 381 6.89 23.21 -16.46
CA SER A 381 6.50 24.59 -16.83
C SER A 381 6.50 25.60 -15.67
N SER A 382 6.78 25.18 -14.43
CA SER A 382 6.59 26.00 -13.22
C SER A 382 7.86 26.73 -12.74
N SER A 383 7.85 27.33 -11.54
CA SER A 383 9.03 27.96 -10.91
C SER A 383 10.02 26.92 -10.39
N GLU A 384 11.33 27.20 -10.41
CA GLU A 384 12.35 26.33 -9.81
C GLU A 384 12.33 26.36 -8.28
N THR A 385 11.86 27.47 -7.69
CA THR A 385 11.81 27.65 -6.24
C THR A 385 10.37 27.91 -5.78
N PHE A 386 9.98 27.29 -4.67
CA PHE A 386 8.74 27.62 -3.97
C PHE A 386 8.98 27.84 -2.46
N ARG A 387 8.09 28.62 -1.84
CA ARG A 387 8.11 28.92 -0.41
C ARG A 387 6.95 28.22 0.26
N TRP A 388 7.19 27.67 1.45
CA TRP A 388 6.15 27.04 2.25
C TRP A 388 6.30 27.43 3.72
N SER A 389 5.25 28.01 4.28
CA SER A 389 5.20 28.45 5.67
C SER A 389 4.17 27.67 6.48
N ALA A 390 4.37 27.55 7.81
CA ALA A 390 3.49 26.79 8.71
C ALA A 390 2.04 27.31 8.76
N ASP A 391 1.84 28.60 8.52
CA ASP A 391 0.54 29.28 8.52
C ASP A 391 -0.23 29.11 7.19
N GLN A 392 0.45 28.73 6.10
CA GLN A 392 -0.19 28.47 4.81
C GLN A 392 -0.88 27.11 4.81
N ARG A 393 -2.19 27.08 4.53
CA ARG A 393 -3.02 25.87 4.51
C ARG A 393 -3.95 25.88 3.30
N GLU A 394 -4.26 24.69 2.78
CA GLU A 394 -5.18 24.48 1.67
C GLU A 394 -4.80 25.28 0.40
N GLN A 395 -3.50 25.46 0.16
CA GLN A 395 -2.98 26.08 -1.05
C GLN A 395 -2.58 25.03 -2.09
N GLU A 396 -2.74 25.39 -3.36
CA GLU A 396 -2.15 24.68 -4.49
C GLU A 396 -0.89 25.43 -4.92
N LEU A 397 0.24 24.74 -4.80
CA LEU A 397 1.57 25.22 -5.16
C LEU A 397 2.05 24.46 -6.39
N SER A 398 2.88 25.09 -7.20
CA SER A 398 3.51 24.44 -8.35
C SER A 398 4.99 24.79 -8.45
N ALA A 399 5.80 23.81 -8.84
CA ALA A 399 7.23 23.98 -9.06
C ALA A 399 7.75 23.03 -10.15
N LYS A 400 8.97 23.26 -10.65
CA LYS A 400 9.65 22.30 -11.53
C LYS A 400 10.12 21.08 -10.73
N PRO A 401 10.31 19.92 -11.39
CA PRO A 401 11.04 18.81 -10.80
C PRO A 401 12.39 19.24 -10.24
N MET A 402 12.81 18.57 -9.18
CA MET A 402 13.97 18.87 -8.35
C MET A 402 13.98 20.31 -7.78
N PRO A 403 12.87 20.76 -7.15
CA PRO A 403 12.74 22.17 -6.77
C PRO A 403 13.62 22.54 -5.59
N THR A 404 14.00 23.82 -5.52
CA THR A 404 14.49 24.43 -4.29
C THR A 404 13.29 24.81 -3.41
N VAL A 405 13.24 24.35 -2.17
CA VAL A 405 12.22 24.76 -1.21
C VAL A 405 12.81 25.63 -0.11
N GLN A 406 12.14 26.74 0.20
CA GLN A 406 12.36 27.52 1.41
C GLN A 406 11.18 27.29 2.36
N ILE A 407 11.45 26.60 3.47
CA ILE A 407 10.46 26.26 4.48
C ILE A 407 10.63 27.20 5.67
N LEU A 408 9.56 27.89 6.06
CA LEU A 408 9.58 28.88 7.15
C LEU A 408 8.67 28.42 8.29
N ASN A 409 9.21 28.38 9.51
CA ASN A 409 8.38 28.22 10.70
C ASN A 409 8.06 29.59 11.32
N THR A 410 6.89 30.14 10.99
CA THR A 410 6.39 31.41 11.56
C THR A 410 5.82 31.27 12.97
N GLU A 411 5.67 30.04 13.49
CA GLU A 411 5.07 29.77 14.79
C GLU A 411 6.06 29.95 15.95
N LYS A 412 5.52 30.09 17.17
CA LYS A 412 6.31 30.22 18.41
C LYS A 412 6.84 28.89 18.95
N SER A 413 6.41 27.77 18.40
CA SER A 413 6.84 26.42 18.77
C SER A 413 7.53 25.73 17.60
N PRO A 414 8.45 24.77 17.84
CA PRO A 414 9.00 23.94 16.78
C PRO A 414 7.87 23.24 16.01
N ARG A 415 7.97 23.19 14.69
CA ARG A 415 6.98 22.51 13.82
C ARG A 415 7.69 21.52 12.90
N THR A 416 7.11 20.33 12.76
CA THR A 416 7.62 19.31 11.84
C THR A 416 6.93 19.43 10.49
N PHE A 417 7.69 19.71 9.44
CA PHE A 417 7.24 19.85 8.06
C PHE A 417 7.49 18.55 7.30
N ILE A 418 6.49 18.11 6.54
CA ILE A 418 6.47 16.80 5.90
C ILE A 418 5.99 16.97 4.46
N ILE A 419 6.79 16.46 3.51
CA ILE A 419 6.43 16.37 2.09
C ILE A 419 6.23 14.91 1.75
N GLU A 420 5.03 14.58 1.30
CA GLU A 420 4.60 13.23 1.00
C GLU A 420 4.22 13.13 -0.46
N GLU A 421 4.79 12.16 -1.16
CA GLU A 421 4.39 11.85 -2.52
C GLU A 421 2.96 11.29 -2.52
N ARG A 422 2.05 11.94 -3.27
CA ARG A 422 0.75 11.38 -3.60
C ARG A 422 0.90 10.46 -4.80
N LYS A 423 1.68 9.39 -4.64
CA LYS A 423 1.42 8.20 -5.43
C LYS A 423 0.14 7.61 -4.87
N GLU A 424 -0.85 7.32 -5.74
CA GLU A 424 -1.90 6.38 -5.35
C GLU A 424 -1.19 5.20 -4.71
N ASP A 425 -1.64 4.81 -3.51
CA ASP A 425 -0.98 3.78 -2.74
C ASP A 425 -1.06 2.45 -3.48
N SER A 426 -0.10 2.23 -4.37
CA SER A 426 -0.11 1.15 -5.34
C SER A 426 0.29 -0.18 -4.71
N ILE A 427 0.80 -0.16 -3.49
CA ILE A 427 1.27 -1.35 -2.76
C ILE A 427 0.28 -1.81 -1.68
N SER A 428 -0.64 -0.95 -1.24
CA SER A 428 -1.69 -1.33 -0.30
C SER A 428 -2.87 -1.94 -1.05
N LEU A 429 -3.28 -3.13 -0.63
CA LEU A 429 -4.55 -3.71 -1.06
C LEU A 429 -5.69 -3.03 -0.29
N ARG A 430 -6.70 -2.53 -1.00
CA ARG A 430 -7.85 -1.85 -0.40
C ARG A 430 -9.07 -2.76 -0.32
N PRO A 431 -9.99 -2.53 0.64
CA PRO A 431 -11.25 -3.28 0.72
C PRO A 431 -12.02 -3.30 -0.60
N VAL A 432 -12.09 -2.16 -1.30
CA VAL A 432 -12.78 -2.05 -2.60
C VAL A 432 -12.21 -3.00 -3.66
N GLU A 433 -10.89 -3.15 -3.74
CA GLU A 433 -10.24 -4.05 -4.69
C GLU A 433 -10.63 -5.50 -4.40
N LEU A 434 -10.79 -5.83 -3.12
CA LEU A 434 -11.17 -7.16 -2.66
C LEU A 434 -12.67 -7.42 -2.82
N PHE A 435 -13.53 -6.44 -2.58
CA PHE A 435 -14.98 -6.56 -2.76
C PHE A 435 -15.39 -6.67 -4.23
N ASN A 436 -14.56 -6.18 -5.15
CA ASN A 436 -14.73 -6.40 -6.59
C ASN A 436 -14.01 -7.67 -7.09
N PHE A 437 -13.49 -8.50 -6.18
CA PHE A 437 -12.88 -9.76 -6.53
C PHE A 437 -13.85 -10.92 -6.27
N GLN A 438 -14.27 -11.62 -7.33
CA GLN A 438 -15.31 -12.65 -7.23
C GLN A 438 -14.92 -13.77 -6.25
N ASP A 439 -13.68 -14.28 -6.31
CA ASP A 439 -13.22 -15.34 -5.41
C ASP A 439 -13.24 -14.91 -3.94
N PHE A 440 -13.05 -13.62 -3.65
CA PHE A 440 -13.22 -13.13 -2.28
C PHE A 440 -14.68 -13.22 -1.83
N ARG A 441 -15.63 -12.78 -2.67
CA ARG A 441 -17.06 -12.88 -2.35
C ARG A 441 -17.51 -14.31 -2.15
N ASP A 442 -17.01 -15.23 -2.96
CA ASP A 442 -17.34 -16.65 -2.89
C ASP A 442 -16.80 -17.31 -1.61
N LEU A 443 -15.59 -16.93 -1.18
CA LEU A 443 -14.89 -17.59 -0.07
C LEU A 443 -15.12 -16.94 1.30
N PHE A 444 -15.46 -15.64 1.35
CA PHE A 444 -15.44 -14.82 2.57
C PHE A 444 -16.75 -14.05 2.84
N SER A 445 -17.83 -14.32 2.10
CA SER A 445 -19.14 -13.70 2.29
C SER A 445 -19.57 -13.61 3.76
N GLU A 446 -19.37 -14.67 4.54
CA GLU A 446 -19.80 -14.75 5.95
C GLU A 446 -18.94 -13.99 6.98
N GLN A 447 -17.73 -13.52 6.63
CA GLN A 447 -16.79 -12.92 7.61
C GLN A 447 -17.09 -11.44 7.95
N ALA A 448 -18.13 -10.85 7.37
CA ALA A 448 -18.64 -9.55 7.77
C ALA A 448 -19.77 -9.74 8.79
N ILE A 449 -19.49 -9.66 10.10
CA ILE A 449 -20.49 -9.89 11.17
C ILE A 449 -20.95 -8.60 11.87
N ALA A 450 -20.42 -7.41 11.56
CA ALA A 450 -21.03 -6.19 12.09
C ALA A 450 -22.22 -5.76 11.23
N SER A 451 -23.38 -5.62 11.86
CA SER A 451 -24.64 -5.20 11.24
C SER A 451 -24.64 -3.75 10.77
N ASP A 452 -23.70 -2.92 11.26
CA ASP A 452 -23.79 -1.46 11.13
C ASP A 452 -22.60 -0.83 10.36
N LEU A 453 -21.70 -1.65 9.80
CA LEU A 453 -20.54 -1.12 9.07
C LEU A 453 -20.96 -0.54 7.71
N GLN A 454 -20.62 0.72 7.50
CA GLN A 454 -20.72 1.42 6.23
C GLN A 454 -19.32 1.89 5.82
N LEU A 455 -18.84 1.44 4.66
CA LEU A 455 -17.53 1.78 4.14
C LEU A 455 -17.66 2.60 2.86
N ASP A 456 -16.94 3.71 2.77
CA ASP A 456 -16.76 4.42 1.51
C ASP A 456 -15.82 3.61 0.59
N ILE A 457 -16.35 3.10 -0.52
CA ILE A 457 -15.62 2.31 -1.52
C ILE A 457 -15.34 3.10 -2.80
N GLY A 458 -15.61 4.40 -2.78
CA GLY A 458 -15.28 5.27 -3.90
C GLY A 458 -16.18 5.04 -5.12
N VAL A 459 -15.64 5.36 -6.29
CA VAL A 459 -16.36 5.23 -7.56
C VAL A 459 -16.41 3.77 -7.99
N GLN A 460 -17.63 3.27 -8.21
CA GLN A 460 -17.92 1.94 -8.71
C GLN A 460 -18.75 2.01 -9.98
N THR A 461 -18.55 1.06 -10.89
CA THR A 461 -19.43 0.85 -12.03
C THR A 461 -20.40 -0.29 -11.72
N ILE A 462 -21.68 0.04 -11.64
CA ILE A 462 -22.76 -0.89 -11.34
C ILE A 462 -23.43 -1.32 -12.63
N LEU A 463 -23.50 -2.64 -12.81
CA LEU A 463 -24.20 -3.31 -13.90
C LEU A 463 -25.43 -4.01 -13.34
N PHE A 464 -26.56 -3.86 -14.02
CA PHE A 464 -27.72 -4.73 -13.80
C PHE A 464 -28.07 -5.47 -15.09
N THR A 465 -28.29 -6.78 -14.99
CA THR A 465 -28.97 -7.57 -16.02
C THR A 465 -30.40 -7.87 -15.57
N ASP A 466 -31.30 -8.11 -16.52
CA ASP A 466 -32.65 -8.59 -16.24
C ASP A 466 -33.18 -9.37 -17.44
N ILE A 467 -33.91 -10.47 -17.20
CA ILE A 467 -34.49 -11.29 -18.27
C ILE A 467 -35.82 -10.66 -18.69
N VAL A 468 -35.93 -10.35 -19.98
CA VAL A 468 -37.13 -9.70 -20.51
C VAL A 468 -38.28 -10.71 -20.56
N GLY A 469 -39.37 -10.40 -19.85
CA GLY A 469 -40.60 -11.18 -19.89
C GLY A 469 -40.58 -12.47 -19.08
N SER A 470 -39.66 -12.62 -18.12
CA SER A 470 -39.49 -13.81 -17.29
C SER A 470 -40.78 -14.27 -16.61
N THR A 471 -41.58 -13.36 -16.05
CA THR A 471 -42.87 -13.70 -15.41
C THR A 471 -43.82 -14.42 -16.38
N ARG A 472 -43.83 -14.04 -17.66
CA ARG A 472 -44.65 -14.70 -18.68
C ARG A 472 -44.07 -16.06 -19.07
N PHE A 473 -42.75 -16.19 -19.06
CA PHE A 473 -42.03 -17.44 -19.34
C PHE A 473 -42.36 -18.54 -18.30
N TYR A 474 -42.38 -18.18 -17.00
CA TYR A 474 -42.83 -19.07 -15.93
C TYR A 474 -44.26 -19.57 -16.13
N LEU A 475 -45.16 -18.71 -16.61
CA LEU A 475 -46.56 -19.07 -16.85
C LEU A 475 -46.76 -20.01 -18.05
N THR A 476 -45.89 -19.95 -19.07
CA THR A 476 -46.06 -20.72 -20.31
C THR A 476 -45.33 -22.06 -20.31
N GLU A 477 -44.13 -22.14 -19.74
CA GLU A 477 -43.27 -23.35 -19.79
C GLU A 477 -43.34 -24.20 -18.51
N GLY A 478 -43.99 -23.68 -17.47
CA GLY A 478 -44.02 -24.28 -16.13
C GLY A 478 -42.71 -24.12 -15.37
N ASP A 479 -42.77 -24.27 -14.04
CA ASP A 479 -41.67 -23.92 -13.13
C ASP A 479 -40.34 -24.64 -13.46
N ASN A 480 -40.40 -25.90 -13.89
CA ASN A 480 -39.19 -26.70 -14.18
C ASN A 480 -38.46 -26.28 -15.46
N GLY A 481 -39.20 -25.91 -16.53
CA GLY A 481 -38.60 -25.46 -17.79
C GLY A 481 -38.02 -24.05 -17.66
N ALA A 482 -38.76 -23.16 -17.01
CA ALA A 482 -38.31 -21.80 -16.74
C ALA A 482 -37.09 -21.75 -15.82
N PHE A 483 -37.03 -22.62 -14.81
CA PHE A 483 -35.90 -22.69 -13.87
C PHE A 483 -34.59 -23.10 -14.55
N LYS A 484 -34.62 -23.98 -15.56
CA LYS A 484 -33.41 -24.38 -16.28
C LYS A 484 -32.77 -23.20 -17.01
N GLU A 485 -33.55 -22.46 -17.80
CA GLU A 485 -33.05 -21.32 -18.57
C GLU A 485 -32.55 -20.18 -17.67
N VAL A 486 -33.23 -19.94 -16.54
CA VAL A 486 -32.81 -18.94 -15.55
C VAL A 486 -31.52 -19.37 -14.83
N ARG A 487 -31.36 -20.66 -14.54
CA ARG A 487 -30.10 -21.17 -13.99
C ARG A 487 -28.96 -21.05 -15.00
N ASP A 488 -29.21 -21.41 -16.26
CA ASP A 488 -28.22 -21.30 -17.33
C ASP A 488 -27.85 -19.82 -17.55
N HIS A 489 -28.81 -18.89 -17.40
CA HIS A 489 -28.56 -17.45 -17.35
C HIS A 489 -27.55 -17.08 -16.27
N PHE A 490 -27.77 -17.49 -15.02
CA PHE A 490 -26.84 -17.17 -13.93
C PHE A 490 -25.45 -17.77 -14.14
N VAL A 491 -25.36 -19.01 -14.63
CA VAL A 491 -24.05 -19.66 -14.90
C VAL A 491 -23.24 -18.85 -15.91
N HIS A 492 -23.85 -18.46 -17.04
CA HIS A 492 -23.17 -17.65 -18.05
C HIS A 492 -22.89 -16.24 -17.54
N ALA A 493 -23.84 -15.62 -16.84
CA ALA A 493 -23.68 -14.27 -16.31
C ALA A 493 -22.51 -14.19 -15.32
N PHE A 494 -22.47 -15.09 -14.34
CA PHE A 494 -21.43 -15.09 -13.31
C PHE A 494 -20.05 -15.35 -13.91
N ARG A 495 -19.96 -16.29 -14.86
CA ARG A 495 -18.70 -16.58 -15.58
C ARG A 495 -18.21 -15.35 -16.35
N ILE A 496 -19.05 -14.74 -17.18
CA ILE A 496 -18.66 -13.58 -18.02
C ILE A 496 -18.30 -12.38 -17.13
N ILE A 497 -19.07 -12.11 -16.07
CA ILE A 497 -18.76 -11.04 -15.13
C ILE A 497 -17.37 -11.25 -14.51
N LYS A 498 -17.06 -12.47 -14.05
CA LYS A 498 -15.75 -12.81 -13.48
C LYS A 498 -14.61 -12.68 -14.50
N GLU A 499 -14.78 -13.21 -15.72
CA GLU A 499 -13.78 -13.14 -16.80
C GLU A 499 -13.43 -11.70 -17.20
N HIS A 500 -14.39 -10.78 -17.06
CA HIS A 500 -14.20 -9.35 -17.27
C HIS A 500 -13.94 -8.60 -15.96
N LYS A 501 -13.34 -9.24 -14.95
CA LYS A 501 -12.88 -8.60 -13.70
C LYS A 501 -13.98 -7.88 -12.90
N GLY A 502 -15.22 -8.33 -13.05
CA GLY A 502 -16.35 -7.90 -12.25
C GLY A 502 -16.64 -8.86 -11.10
N ALA A 503 -17.48 -8.40 -10.18
CA ALA A 503 -17.99 -9.20 -9.09
C ALA A 503 -19.51 -9.13 -9.02
N VAL A 504 -20.15 -10.28 -8.85
CA VAL A 504 -21.58 -10.38 -8.59
C VAL A 504 -21.84 -9.94 -7.16
N VAL A 505 -22.62 -8.87 -7.00
CA VAL A 505 -23.00 -8.35 -5.68
C VAL A 505 -24.14 -9.18 -5.11
N LYS A 506 -25.20 -9.36 -5.89
CA LYS A 506 -26.39 -10.15 -5.52
C LYS A 506 -27.26 -10.44 -6.74
N THR A 507 -28.20 -11.36 -6.56
CA THR A 507 -29.32 -11.57 -7.49
C THR A 507 -30.61 -10.99 -6.91
N ILE A 508 -31.52 -10.54 -7.78
CA ILE A 508 -32.83 -10.00 -7.41
C ILE A 508 -33.87 -10.65 -8.32
N GLY A 509 -34.45 -11.77 -7.88
CA GLY A 509 -35.25 -12.61 -8.78
C GLY A 509 -34.36 -13.21 -9.85
N ASP A 510 -34.64 -12.90 -11.10
CA ASP A 510 -33.88 -13.26 -12.32
C ASP A 510 -32.86 -12.20 -12.77
N ALA A 511 -32.79 -11.07 -12.06
CA ALA A 511 -31.81 -10.03 -12.32
C ALA A 511 -30.47 -10.29 -11.60
N VAL A 512 -29.37 -9.89 -12.23
CA VAL A 512 -28.03 -9.89 -11.62
C VAL A 512 -27.59 -8.45 -11.38
N MET A 513 -27.14 -8.16 -10.17
CA MET A 513 -26.42 -6.93 -9.85
C MET A 513 -24.92 -7.25 -9.74
N ALA A 514 -24.09 -6.55 -10.50
CA ALA A 514 -22.64 -6.71 -10.50
C ALA A 514 -21.93 -5.36 -10.38
N SER A 515 -20.70 -5.40 -9.90
CA SER A 515 -19.82 -4.25 -9.76
C SER A 515 -18.48 -4.45 -10.46
N PHE A 516 -17.96 -3.34 -10.99
CA PHE A 516 -16.68 -3.29 -11.68
C PHE A 516 -15.89 -2.06 -11.20
N SER A 517 -14.58 -2.23 -11.02
CA SER A 517 -13.67 -1.13 -10.73
C SER A 517 -13.42 -0.24 -11.96
N ASN A 518 -13.50 -0.79 -13.18
CA ASN A 518 -13.31 -0.08 -14.43
C ASN A 518 -14.61 -0.08 -15.27
N PRO A 519 -15.10 1.09 -15.72
CA PRO A 519 -16.23 1.18 -16.65
C PRO A 519 -16.08 0.36 -17.94
N LEU A 520 -14.87 0.31 -18.52
CA LEU A 520 -14.61 -0.42 -19.76
C LEU A 520 -14.85 -1.92 -19.60
N ASP A 521 -14.34 -2.50 -18.52
CA ASP A 521 -14.55 -3.91 -18.18
C ASP A 521 -16.05 -4.24 -18.09
N SER A 522 -16.84 -3.36 -17.47
CA SER A 522 -18.30 -3.50 -17.41
C SER A 522 -18.99 -3.46 -18.78
N LEU A 523 -18.54 -2.57 -19.68
CA LEU A 523 -19.07 -2.49 -21.05
C LEU A 523 -18.71 -3.75 -21.85
N LEU A 524 -17.47 -4.23 -21.75
CA LEU A 524 -17.02 -5.45 -22.43
C LEU A 524 -17.81 -6.68 -21.96
N ALA A 525 -17.99 -6.83 -20.65
CA ALA A 525 -18.85 -7.86 -20.05
C ALA A 525 -20.27 -7.77 -20.62
N SER A 526 -20.83 -6.55 -20.68
CA SER A 526 -22.19 -6.32 -21.19
C SER A 526 -22.34 -6.71 -22.67
N ILE A 527 -21.33 -6.42 -23.49
CA ILE A 527 -21.32 -6.80 -24.90
C ILE A 527 -21.28 -8.32 -25.04
N GLU A 528 -20.45 -9.01 -24.26
CA GLU A 528 -20.36 -10.47 -24.29
C GLU A 528 -21.63 -11.15 -23.75
N LEU A 529 -22.22 -10.61 -22.68
CA LEU A 529 -23.53 -11.02 -22.18
C LEU A 529 -24.57 -10.90 -23.28
N GLN A 530 -24.67 -9.74 -23.94
CA GLN A 530 -25.65 -9.57 -25.03
C GLN A 530 -25.43 -10.55 -26.18
N LYS A 531 -24.19 -10.86 -26.54
CA LYS A 531 -23.88 -11.87 -27.57
C LYS A 531 -24.29 -13.28 -27.14
N THR A 532 -24.03 -13.63 -25.89
CA THR A 532 -24.35 -14.95 -25.32
C THR A 532 -25.87 -15.17 -25.24
N PHE A 533 -26.62 -14.12 -24.93
CA PHE A 533 -28.08 -14.13 -24.80
C PHE A 533 -28.83 -13.60 -26.03
N GLN A 534 -28.22 -13.69 -27.21
CA GLN A 534 -28.96 -13.48 -28.46
C GLN A 534 -29.96 -14.63 -28.65
N ILE A 535 -31.17 -14.29 -29.15
CA ILE A 535 -32.18 -15.31 -29.47
C ILE A 535 -31.59 -16.27 -30.49
N SER A 536 -31.62 -17.55 -30.15
CA SER A 536 -31.26 -18.65 -31.03
C SER A 536 -32.19 -19.85 -30.76
N PRO A 537 -32.20 -20.89 -31.60
CA PRO A 537 -32.95 -22.12 -31.29
C PRO A 537 -32.58 -22.73 -29.93
N GLU A 538 -31.36 -22.47 -29.47
CA GLU A 538 -30.79 -22.96 -28.21
C GLU A 538 -30.96 -21.97 -27.05
N ASN A 539 -31.26 -20.69 -27.32
CA ASN A 539 -31.40 -19.65 -26.31
C ASN A 539 -32.69 -18.85 -26.52
N ARG A 540 -33.65 -19.04 -25.60
CA ARG A 540 -34.99 -18.45 -25.70
C ARG A 540 -35.18 -17.21 -24.84
N ILE A 541 -34.17 -16.82 -24.08
CA ILE A 541 -34.22 -15.65 -23.20
C ILE A 541 -33.47 -14.49 -23.84
N GLN A 542 -34.02 -13.30 -23.70
CA GLN A 542 -33.33 -12.04 -23.99
C GLN A 542 -33.10 -11.30 -22.69
N ILE A 543 -31.99 -10.58 -22.62
CA ILE A 543 -31.68 -9.74 -21.48
C ILE A 543 -31.62 -8.28 -21.88
N ARG A 544 -31.91 -7.42 -20.90
CA ARG A 544 -31.59 -6.00 -20.94
C ARG A 544 -30.47 -5.73 -19.95
N ILE A 545 -29.58 -4.81 -20.30
CA ILE A 545 -28.43 -4.46 -19.45
C ILE A 545 -28.40 -2.95 -19.22
N SER A 546 -28.14 -2.53 -17.99
CA SER A 546 -27.93 -1.13 -17.64
C SER A 546 -26.65 -0.93 -16.85
N ILE A 547 -25.89 0.12 -17.18
CA ILE A 547 -24.60 0.43 -16.56
C ILE A 547 -24.55 1.89 -16.12
N HIS A 548 -24.10 2.14 -14.89
CA HIS A 548 -23.81 3.49 -14.41
C HIS A 548 -22.62 3.49 -13.46
N THR A 549 -21.86 4.58 -13.43
CA THR A 549 -20.67 4.74 -12.59
C THR A 549 -20.80 5.93 -11.66
N GLY A 550 -20.35 5.78 -10.42
CA GLY A 550 -20.36 6.83 -9.41
C GLY A 550 -20.03 6.34 -8.00
N GLN A 551 -20.06 7.26 -7.03
CA GLN A 551 -19.72 6.97 -5.64
C GLN A 551 -20.68 5.95 -5.00
N CYS A 552 -20.12 4.93 -4.35
CA CYS A 552 -20.88 3.89 -3.67
C CYS A 552 -20.40 3.69 -2.23
N LEU A 553 -21.31 3.22 -1.37
CA LEU A 553 -21.02 2.73 -0.04
C LEU A 553 -21.14 1.21 -0.05
N ALA A 554 -20.15 0.51 0.51
CA ALA A 554 -20.33 -0.89 0.88
C ALA A 554 -20.99 -0.95 2.27
N VAL A 555 -22.00 -1.78 2.38
CA VAL A 555 -22.68 -2.08 3.64
C VAL A 555 -22.76 -3.59 3.81
N ASN A 556 -22.96 -4.03 5.04
CA ASN A 556 -23.25 -5.42 5.32
C ASN A 556 -24.76 -5.63 5.44
N LEU A 557 -25.33 -6.49 4.59
CA LEU A 557 -26.74 -6.91 4.68
C LEU A 557 -26.85 -8.43 4.57
N ASN A 558 -27.57 -9.04 5.51
CA ASN A 558 -27.80 -10.49 5.54
C ASN A 558 -26.51 -11.31 5.38
N SER A 559 -25.46 -10.90 6.09
CA SER A 559 -24.14 -11.56 6.06
C SER A 559 -23.47 -11.56 4.68
N ASN A 560 -23.74 -10.54 3.85
CA ASN A 560 -23.10 -10.33 2.56
C ASN A 560 -22.76 -8.85 2.36
N ILE A 561 -21.68 -8.59 1.61
CA ILE A 561 -21.29 -7.24 1.21
C ILE A 561 -22.24 -6.76 0.10
N ASP A 562 -23.07 -5.78 0.41
CA ASP A 562 -24.00 -5.14 -0.52
C ASP A 562 -23.59 -3.69 -0.78
N TYR A 563 -24.01 -3.12 -1.90
CA TYR A 563 -23.67 -1.74 -2.28
C TYR A 563 -24.91 -0.84 -2.21
N PHE A 564 -24.73 0.35 -1.64
CA PHE A 564 -25.77 1.36 -1.45
C PHE A 564 -25.32 2.72 -1.98
N GLY A 565 -26.31 3.55 -2.29
CA GLY A 565 -26.11 4.93 -2.74
C GLY A 565 -26.90 5.28 -4.00
N ASN A 566 -26.82 6.55 -4.39
CA ASN A 566 -27.52 7.06 -5.57
C ASN A 566 -27.08 6.34 -6.87
N THR A 567 -25.82 5.92 -6.96
CA THR A 567 -25.29 5.20 -8.12
C THR A 567 -25.99 3.86 -8.35
N VAL A 568 -26.25 3.07 -7.30
CA VAL A 568 -26.98 1.80 -7.42
C VAL A 568 -28.42 2.04 -7.87
N ASN A 569 -29.09 3.04 -7.26
CA ASN A 569 -30.45 3.42 -7.64
C ASN A 569 -30.54 3.90 -9.10
N TYR A 570 -29.59 4.72 -9.53
CA TYR A 570 -29.51 5.23 -10.90
C TYR A 570 -29.36 4.07 -11.89
N ALA A 571 -28.41 3.16 -11.65
CA ALA A 571 -28.17 1.99 -12.49
C ALA A 571 -29.42 1.11 -12.61
N SER A 572 -30.11 0.82 -11.50
CA SER A 572 -31.34 0.02 -11.51
C SER A 572 -32.46 0.70 -12.31
N LYS A 573 -32.61 2.01 -12.19
CA LYS A 573 -33.71 2.75 -12.86
C LYS A 573 -33.47 2.95 -14.35
N LEU A 574 -32.22 2.95 -14.81
CA LEU A 574 -31.89 2.92 -16.23
C LEU A 574 -32.53 1.72 -16.95
N GLN A 575 -32.72 0.57 -16.27
CA GLN A 575 -33.42 -0.59 -16.86
C GLN A 575 -34.82 -0.25 -17.38
N GLY A 576 -35.50 0.73 -16.76
CA GLY A 576 -36.84 1.15 -17.15
C GLY A 576 -36.92 1.77 -18.54
N ILE A 577 -35.78 2.24 -19.07
CA ILE A 577 -35.67 2.73 -20.45
C ILE A 577 -34.92 1.75 -21.36
N THR A 578 -34.44 0.60 -20.87
CA THR A 578 -33.69 -0.39 -21.66
C THR A 578 -34.61 -1.47 -22.23
N GLU A 579 -34.56 -1.68 -23.54
CA GLU A 579 -35.32 -2.73 -24.22
C GLU A 579 -34.52 -4.05 -24.33
N ALA A 580 -35.17 -5.11 -24.83
CA ALA A 580 -34.53 -6.41 -25.02
C ALA A 580 -33.35 -6.33 -26.00
N GLY A 581 -32.21 -6.90 -25.64
CA GLY A 581 -31.00 -6.86 -26.46
C GLY A 581 -30.25 -5.51 -26.42
N GLU A 582 -30.71 -4.54 -25.63
CA GLU A 582 -30.05 -3.26 -25.47
C GLU A 582 -29.15 -3.20 -24.23
N ILE A 583 -28.09 -2.41 -24.35
CA ILE A 583 -27.25 -1.96 -23.24
C ILE A 583 -27.50 -0.45 -23.08
N ALA A 584 -28.11 -0.03 -21.98
CA ALA A 584 -28.25 1.38 -21.64
C ALA A 584 -27.15 1.81 -20.66
N PHE A 585 -26.58 2.99 -20.85
CA PHE A 585 -25.62 3.53 -19.90
C PHE A 585 -25.72 5.05 -19.77
N SER A 586 -25.39 5.54 -18.59
CA SER A 586 -25.47 6.97 -18.26
C SER A 586 -24.46 7.83 -19.03
N GLU A 587 -24.69 9.14 -19.08
CA GLU A 587 -23.71 10.15 -19.53
C GLU A 587 -22.35 10.01 -18.82
N ALA A 588 -22.33 9.66 -17.53
CA ALA A 588 -21.09 9.46 -16.77
C ALA A 588 -20.20 8.36 -17.38
N ILE A 589 -20.80 7.26 -17.85
CA ILE A 589 -20.10 6.18 -18.57
C ILE A 589 -19.63 6.68 -19.95
N PHE A 590 -20.50 7.39 -20.68
CA PHE A 590 -20.17 7.88 -22.02
C PHE A 590 -19.02 8.89 -22.03
N ARG A 591 -18.81 9.65 -20.95
CA ARG A 591 -17.72 10.63 -20.84
C ARG A 591 -16.35 10.02 -20.64
N ASP A 592 -16.29 8.75 -20.23
CA ASP A 592 -15.03 8.03 -20.06
C ASP A 592 -14.27 7.91 -21.40
N GLY A 593 -12.97 8.21 -21.36
CA GLY A 593 -12.14 8.26 -22.56
C GLY A 593 -11.94 6.88 -23.20
N GLU A 594 -11.77 5.84 -22.38
CA GLU A 594 -11.57 4.47 -22.85
C GLU A 594 -12.84 3.92 -23.50
N ILE A 595 -14.00 4.18 -22.89
CA ILE A 595 -15.32 3.83 -23.46
C ILE A 595 -15.50 4.45 -24.85
N ARG A 596 -15.30 5.76 -24.98
CA ARG A 596 -15.47 6.45 -26.28
C ARG A 596 -14.50 5.94 -27.33
N ASN A 597 -13.26 5.68 -26.95
CA ASN A 597 -12.26 5.13 -27.85
C ASN A 597 -12.65 3.72 -28.31
N HIS A 598 -13.11 2.87 -27.40
CA HIS A 598 -13.58 1.52 -27.71
C HIS A 598 -14.78 1.54 -28.67
N LEU A 599 -15.80 2.36 -28.38
CA LEU A 599 -16.97 2.51 -29.25
C LEU A 599 -16.58 2.97 -30.66
N LYS A 600 -15.71 3.97 -30.76
CA LYS A 600 -15.23 4.50 -32.05
C LYS A 600 -14.43 3.48 -32.84
N THR A 601 -13.49 2.79 -32.19
CA THR A 601 -12.57 1.83 -32.84
C THR A 601 -13.33 0.63 -33.40
N ASN A 602 -14.37 0.18 -32.70
CA ASN A 602 -15.19 -0.96 -33.11
C ASN A 602 -16.42 -0.55 -33.93
N GLY A 603 -16.56 0.73 -34.29
CA GLY A 603 -17.70 1.22 -35.10
C GLY A 603 -19.07 1.06 -34.42
N LEU A 604 -19.11 0.94 -33.09
CA LEU A 604 -20.33 0.74 -32.31
C LEU A 604 -21.10 2.05 -32.21
N LYS A 605 -22.29 2.09 -32.81
CA LYS A 605 -23.17 3.27 -32.77
C LYS A 605 -24.04 3.25 -31.53
N VAL A 606 -24.13 4.41 -30.88
CA VAL A 606 -24.95 4.60 -29.67
C VAL A 606 -26.02 5.66 -29.92
N LYS A 607 -27.22 5.43 -29.42
CA LYS A 607 -28.35 6.36 -29.50
C LYS A 607 -28.47 7.14 -28.21
N LYS A 608 -28.39 8.47 -28.30
CA LYS A 608 -28.64 9.37 -27.17
C LYS A 608 -30.14 9.48 -26.92
N VAL A 609 -30.56 9.31 -25.66
CA VAL A 609 -31.97 9.38 -25.23
C VAL A 609 -32.11 10.19 -23.93
N PRO A 610 -33.22 10.92 -23.74
CA PRO A 610 -33.50 11.56 -22.46
C PRO A 610 -33.82 10.48 -21.41
N PHE A 611 -33.34 10.69 -20.18
CA PHE A 611 -33.63 9.85 -19.03
C PHE A 611 -34.20 10.72 -17.91
N LYS A 612 -35.51 10.64 -17.71
CA LYS A 612 -36.16 11.27 -16.56
C LYS A 612 -35.70 10.57 -15.30
N LEU A 613 -35.23 11.31 -14.31
CA LEU A 613 -34.83 10.76 -13.01
C LEU A 613 -36.08 10.63 -12.12
N PRO A 614 -36.69 9.46 -11.89
CA PRO A 614 -37.93 9.37 -11.12
C PRO A 614 -37.85 9.87 -9.66
N TRP A 615 -36.66 10.21 -9.16
CA TRP A 615 -36.43 10.76 -7.82
C TRP A 615 -35.95 12.22 -7.82
N PHE A 616 -35.78 12.85 -8.99
CA PHE A 616 -35.47 14.28 -9.14
C PHE A 616 -36.40 14.92 -10.19
N GLN A 617 -36.75 16.19 -10.06
CA GLN A 617 -37.49 16.91 -11.11
C GLN A 617 -36.57 17.35 -12.27
N GLU A 618 -35.58 16.52 -12.61
CA GLU A 618 -34.56 16.78 -13.61
C GLU A 618 -34.52 15.67 -14.66
N GLU A 619 -34.07 16.03 -15.86
CA GLU A 619 -33.77 15.09 -16.94
C GLU A 619 -32.27 14.99 -17.12
N ASP A 620 -31.76 13.76 -17.15
CA ASP A 620 -30.38 13.45 -17.51
C ASP A 620 -30.34 12.81 -18.92
N ILE A 621 -29.15 12.50 -19.40
CA ILE A 621 -28.89 11.87 -20.68
C ILE A 621 -28.45 10.42 -20.44
N ALA A 622 -29.03 9.52 -21.23
CA ALA A 622 -28.57 8.14 -21.35
C ALA A 622 -28.24 7.80 -22.81
N TYR A 623 -27.48 6.73 -22.96
CA TYR A 623 -27.05 6.19 -24.24
C TYR A 623 -27.48 4.73 -24.34
N LYS A 624 -28.00 4.34 -25.50
CA LYS A 624 -28.36 2.96 -25.81
C LYS A 624 -27.44 2.39 -26.88
N LEU A 625 -26.92 1.20 -26.64
CA LEU A 625 -26.16 0.40 -27.59
C LEU A 625 -26.95 -0.88 -27.89
N THR A 626 -27.14 -1.17 -29.18
CA THR A 626 -27.75 -2.43 -29.64
C THR A 626 -26.67 -3.28 -30.29
N ILE A 627 -26.53 -4.53 -29.86
CA ILE A 627 -25.60 -5.48 -30.48
C ILE A 627 -26.38 -6.22 -31.57
N ASN A 628 -26.13 -5.84 -32.82
CA ASN A 628 -26.73 -6.54 -33.95
C ASN A 628 -26.14 -7.95 -34.07
N PRO A 629 -26.93 -8.95 -34.50
CA PRO A 629 -26.40 -10.26 -34.87
C PRO A 629 -25.42 -10.09 -36.03
N SER A 630 -24.24 -10.70 -35.89
CA SER A 630 -23.18 -10.74 -36.90
C SER A 630 -23.48 -11.72 -38.01
#